data_AF-A0A353T3W6-F1
#
_entry.id   AF-A0A353T3W6-F1
#
_cell.length_a   1.000
_cell.length_b   1.000
_cell.length_c   1.000
_cell.angle_alpha   90.00
_cell.angle_beta   90.00
_cell.angle_gamma   90.00
#
_symmetry.space_group_name_H-M   'P 1'
#
loop_
_entity.id
_entity.type
_entity.pdbx_description
1 polymer ?
#
loop_
_entity_poly.entity_id
_entity_poly.type
_entity_poly.pdbx_seq_one_letter_code
_entity_poly.pdbx_strand_id
1 'polypeptide(L)'
;MQIYSDDQVEEDYGRARELYGKFGVDTDAVLKRMAGLEISMHCWQGDDVTGLEANANGLSGGGIMATGNYPGKPRNGEELRSDMKKAMSLIPGKQRVNLHASYAETGGTFVERDQLKPEYFQKWIKWARENHIGMDFNSTFFSHPMADSGFTLASRDKEVREFWIRHAKACREIAASIGRELGSPAIHNIWIPDGSKDLPADRMI
;
A
#
# COMPACT_ATOMS: atom_id res chain seq x y z
N MET A 1 -3.28 1.60 31.44
CA MET A 1 -2.41 2.01 32.56
C MET A 1 -1.39 2.98 31.99
N GLN A 2 -1.46 4.26 32.37
CA GLN A 2 -0.46 5.25 31.96
C GLN A 2 0.75 5.04 32.87
N ILE A 3 1.85 4.54 32.31
CA ILE A 3 3.04 4.11 33.08
C ILE A 3 3.90 5.33 33.48
N TYR A 4 3.77 6.44 32.74
CA TYR A 4 4.47 7.70 32.96
C TYR A 4 3.45 8.84 33.12
N SER A 5 3.69 9.79 34.03
CA SER A 5 2.95 11.06 34.03
C SER A 5 3.49 11.99 32.95
N ASP A 6 2.68 12.95 32.50
CA ASP A 6 3.12 13.97 31.54
C ASP A 6 4.34 14.74 32.06
N ASP A 7 4.36 15.09 33.35
CA ASP A 7 5.51 15.72 34.02
C ASP A 7 6.79 14.88 33.92
N GLN A 8 6.68 13.55 34.06
CA GLN A 8 7.82 12.66 33.97
C GLN A 8 8.35 12.58 32.54
N VAL A 9 7.45 12.55 31.55
CA VAL A 9 7.83 12.57 30.12
C VAL A 9 8.57 13.86 29.78
N GLU A 10 8.07 15.01 30.22
CA GLU A 10 8.69 16.31 29.96
C GLU A 10 10.05 16.45 30.67
N GLU A 11 10.17 15.97 31.90
CA GLU A 11 11.44 15.97 32.64
C GLU A 11 12.49 15.10 31.93
N ASP A 12 12.13 13.87 31.55
CA ASP A 12 13.02 12.94 30.86
C ASP A 12 13.40 13.44 29.46
N TYR A 13 12.46 14.03 28.72
CA TYR A 13 12.74 14.68 27.44
C TYR A 13 13.69 15.87 27.61
N GLY A 14 13.50 16.69 28.64
CA GLY A 14 14.38 17.82 28.95
C GLY A 14 15.84 17.38 29.17
N ARG A 15 16.05 16.29 29.93
CA ARG A 15 17.37 15.67 30.14
C ARG A 15 17.97 15.17 28.82
N ALA A 16 17.17 14.50 27.99
CA ALA A 16 17.62 14.02 26.68
C ALA A 16 18.02 15.17 25.75
N ARG A 17 17.21 16.23 25.67
CA ARG A 17 17.48 17.43 24.88
C ARG A 17 18.82 18.07 25.27
N GLU A 18 19.11 18.21 26.56
CA GLU A 18 20.39 18.74 27.03
C GLU A 18 21.57 17.84 26.60
N LEU A 19 21.41 16.52 26.74
CA LEU A 19 22.43 15.54 26.37
C LEU A 19 22.74 15.60 24.86
N TYR A 20 21.71 15.58 24.01
CA TYR A 20 21.86 15.69 22.55
C TYR A 20 22.45 17.05 22.14
N GLY A 21 22.09 18.13 22.84
CA GLY A 21 22.66 19.46 22.65
C GLY A 21 24.18 19.51 22.81
N LYS A 22 24.76 18.69 23.70
CA LYS A 22 26.23 18.57 23.86
C LYS A 22 26.94 18.03 22.61
N PHE A 23 26.20 17.38 21.70
CA PHE A 23 26.68 16.90 20.41
C PHE A 23 26.26 17.82 19.24
N GLY A 24 25.70 19.00 19.52
CA GLY A 24 25.22 19.94 18.50
C GLY A 24 23.90 19.53 17.83
N VAL A 25 23.11 18.65 18.46
CA VAL A 25 21.81 18.19 17.95
C VAL A 25 20.68 18.95 18.62
N ASP A 26 19.91 19.70 17.82
CA ASP A 26 18.65 20.33 18.25
C ASP A 26 17.49 19.34 18.09
N THR A 27 17.10 18.69 19.18
CA THR A 27 16.02 17.69 19.15
C THR A 27 14.66 18.30 18.86
N ASP A 28 14.40 19.54 19.29
CA ASP A 28 13.12 20.24 19.04
C ASP A 28 12.97 20.53 17.53
N ALA A 29 14.05 20.97 16.87
CA ALA A 29 14.08 21.14 15.42
C ALA A 29 13.91 19.81 14.66
N VAL A 30 14.55 18.73 15.15
CA VAL A 30 14.41 17.38 14.56
C VAL A 30 12.97 16.88 14.67
N LEU A 31 12.34 16.98 15.85
CA LEU A 31 10.95 16.56 16.06
C LEU A 31 10.00 17.36 15.17
N LYS A 32 10.20 18.68 15.05
CA LYS A 32 9.42 19.53 14.13
C LYS A 32 9.57 19.09 12.67
N ARG A 33 10.77 18.71 12.24
CA ARG A 33 11.01 18.20 10.88
C ARG A 33 10.34 16.83 10.69
N MET A 34 10.44 15.94 11.67
CA MET A 34 9.82 14.61 11.63
C MET A 34 8.30 14.68 11.55
N ALA A 35 7.67 15.61 12.29
CA ALA A 35 6.23 15.83 12.25
C ALA A 35 5.70 16.21 10.85
N GLY A 36 6.56 16.74 9.98
CA GLY A 36 6.24 17.08 8.59
C GLY A 36 6.46 15.94 7.59
N LEU A 37 7.06 14.82 7.99
CA LEU A 37 7.28 13.67 7.09
C LEU A 37 5.99 12.87 6.94
N GLU A 38 5.68 12.51 5.69
CA GLU A 38 4.52 11.68 5.36
C GLU A 38 4.96 10.21 5.23
N ILE A 39 4.34 9.31 6.00
CA ILE A 39 4.62 7.88 5.93
C ILE A 39 3.50 7.17 5.16
N SER A 40 3.85 6.50 4.06
CA SER A 40 2.89 5.78 3.22
C SER A 40 2.64 4.37 3.75
N MET A 41 1.48 4.17 4.38
CA MET A 41 1.07 2.92 5.01
C MET A 41 0.41 2.00 3.98
N HIS A 42 0.89 0.77 3.89
CA HIS A 42 0.39 -0.23 2.96
C HIS A 42 -0.96 -0.80 3.40
N CYS A 43 -1.95 -0.81 2.49
CA CYS A 43 -3.30 -1.28 2.82
C CYS A 43 -3.37 -2.80 3.06
N TRP A 44 -2.48 -3.55 2.40
CA TRP A 44 -2.57 -5.00 2.32
C TRP A 44 -2.21 -5.76 3.60
N GLN A 45 -1.63 -5.06 4.59
CA GLN A 45 -1.46 -5.63 5.91
C GLN A 45 -2.79 -5.81 6.65
N GLY A 46 -3.83 -5.05 6.29
CA GLY A 46 -5.12 -5.18 6.95
C GLY A 46 -5.76 -6.54 6.69
N ASP A 47 -5.64 -7.07 5.47
CA ASP A 47 -6.42 -8.21 4.98
C ASP A 47 -5.57 -9.36 4.43
N ASP A 48 -4.31 -9.48 4.85
CA ASP A 48 -3.40 -10.53 4.39
C ASP A 48 -3.22 -10.55 2.85
N VAL A 49 -3.24 -9.37 2.22
CA VAL A 49 -3.14 -9.20 0.76
C VAL A 49 -4.26 -9.93 0.00
N THR A 50 -5.45 -10.04 0.59
CA THR A 50 -6.60 -10.68 -0.04
C THR A 50 -7.14 -9.86 -1.22
N GLY A 51 -7.27 -8.55 -1.05
CA GLY A 51 -7.90 -7.65 -2.02
C GLY A 51 -9.43 -7.62 -1.92
N LEU A 52 -10.03 -6.77 -2.75
CA LEU A 52 -11.47 -6.49 -2.80
C LEU A 52 -12.10 -6.86 -4.17
N GLU A 53 -11.33 -7.52 -5.05
CA GLU A 53 -11.83 -8.05 -6.30
C GLU A 53 -12.99 -9.04 -6.05
N ALA A 54 -13.97 -9.10 -6.95
CA ALA A 54 -15.17 -9.93 -6.76
C ALA A 54 -14.87 -11.43 -6.55
N ASN A 55 -13.74 -11.90 -7.07
CA ASN A 55 -13.23 -13.27 -6.96
C ASN A 55 -11.97 -13.36 -6.08
N ALA A 56 -11.75 -12.39 -5.18
CA ALA A 56 -10.63 -12.39 -4.25
C ALA A 56 -10.68 -13.62 -3.33
N ASN A 57 -9.72 -14.53 -3.50
CA ASN A 57 -9.59 -15.78 -2.73
C ASN A 57 -8.31 -15.81 -1.88
N GLY A 58 -7.73 -14.66 -1.57
CA GLY A 58 -6.45 -14.56 -0.88
C GLY A 58 -5.25 -14.65 -1.83
N LEU A 59 -4.06 -14.62 -1.24
CA LEU A 59 -2.80 -14.85 -1.96
C LEU A 59 -2.73 -16.28 -2.53
N SER A 60 -2.61 -16.39 -3.86
CA SER A 60 -2.49 -17.68 -4.56
C SER A 60 -1.22 -17.81 -5.39
N GLY A 61 -0.41 -16.75 -5.53
CA GLY A 61 0.83 -16.78 -6.31
C GLY A 61 1.73 -15.56 -6.11
N GLY A 62 2.77 -15.45 -6.94
CA GLY A 62 3.71 -14.32 -6.91
C GLY A 62 4.90 -14.44 -5.96
N GLY A 63 5.07 -15.58 -5.29
CA GLY A 63 6.23 -15.82 -4.41
C GLY A 63 6.18 -15.07 -3.07
N ILE A 64 5.02 -14.51 -2.72
CA ILE A 64 4.77 -13.82 -1.45
C ILE A 64 3.73 -14.58 -0.63
N MET A 65 3.73 -14.38 0.68
CA MET A 65 2.86 -15.09 1.61
C MET A 65 2.53 -14.20 2.81
N ALA A 66 1.28 -14.24 3.26
CA ALA A 66 0.87 -13.84 4.59
C ALA A 66 0.75 -15.11 5.46
N THR A 67 1.29 -15.08 6.67
CA THR A 67 1.36 -16.25 7.56
C THR A 67 0.61 -16.01 8.86
N GLY A 68 -0.06 -17.05 9.36
CA GLY A 68 -0.87 -16.99 10.58
C GLY A 68 -2.37 -16.89 10.28
N ASN A 69 -3.19 -17.20 11.28
CA ASN A 69 -4.66 -17.20 11.18
C ASN A 69 -5.29 -16.34 12.27
N TYR A 70 -4.71 -15.17 12.54
CA TYR A 70 -5.26 -14.26 13.55
C TYR A 70 -6.63 -13.75 13.08
N PRO A 71 -7.69 -13.85 13.91
CA PRO A 71 -9.04 -13.49 13.47
C PRO A 71 -9.21 -11.97 13.34
N GLY A 72 -10.22 -11.55 12.58
CA GLY A 72 -10.65 -10.16 12.51
C GLY A 72 -10.19 -9.37 11.29
N LYS A 73 -9.62 -10.01 10.26
CA LYS A 73 -9.28 -9.34 9.02
C LYS A 73 -10.53 -8.72 8.35
N PRO A 74 -10.42 -7.51 7.77
CA PRO A 74 -11.53 -6.85 7.11
C PRO A 74 -11.90 -7.57 5.84
N ARG A 75 -13.18 -7.47 5.48
CA ARG A 75 -13.81 -8.23 4.38
C ARG A 75 -14.26 -7.34 3.24
N ASN A 76 -14.15 -6.03 3.41
CA ASN A 76 -14.56 -5.01 2.45
C ASN A 76 -13.79 -3.70 2.68
N GLY A 77 -13.94 -2.76 1.76
CA GLY A 77 -13.24 -1.47 1.84
C GLY A 77 -13.64 -0.62 3.05
N GLU A 78 -14.87 -0.75 3.58
CA GLU A 78 -15.31 0.01 4.75
C GLU A 78 -14.63 -0.45 6.03
N GLU A 79 -14.59 -1.77 6.27
CA GLU A 79 -13.87 -2.38 7.37
C GLU A 79 -12.37 -2.05 7.30
N LEU A 80 -11.76 -2.19 6.11
CA LEU A 80 -10.35 -1.89 5.93
C LEU A 80 -10.02 -0.41 6.21
N ARG A 81 -10.85 0.52 5.73
CA ARG A 81 -10.68 1.96 6.05
C ARG A 81 -10.85 2.24 7.54
N SER A 82 -11.77 1.54 8.22
CA SER A 82 -11.95 1.66 9.67
C SER A 82 -10.71 1.21 10.43
N ASP A 83 -10.13 0.06 10.05
CA ASP A 83 -8.91 -0.48 10.65
C ASP A 83 -7.73 0.47 10.43
N MET A 84 -7.58 0.98 9.20
CA MET A 84 -6.54 1.97 8.88
C MET A 84 -6.69 3.25 9.70
N LYS A 85 -7.92 3.76 9.85
CA LYS A 85 -8.17 4.95 10.68
C LYS A 85 -7.81 4.71 12.14
N LYS A 86 -8.11 3.52 12.67
CA LYS A 86 -7.72 3.16 14.03
C LYS A 86 -6.20 3.10 14.18
N ALA A 87 -5.50 2.47 13.25
CA ALA A 87 -4.04 2.42 13.24
C ALA A 87 -3.44 3.83 13.17
N MET A 88 -3.91 4.68 12.25
CA MET A 88 -3.44 6.06 12.09
C MET A 88 -3.69 6.91 13.34
N SER A 89 -4.76 6.68 14.11
CA SER A 89 -4.98 7.39 15.39
C SER A 89 -3.93 7.11 16.46
N LEU A 90 -3.14 6.05 16.29
CA LEU A 90 -2.09 5.61 17.21
C LEU A 90 -0.68 5.95 16.70
N ILE A 91 -0.57 6.50 15.49
CA ILE A 91 0.71 6.79 14.83
C ILE A 91 0.85 8.32 14.71
N PRO A 92 1.88 8.93 15.32
CA PRO A 92 2.08 10.36 15.22
C PRO A 92 2.53 10.79 13.81
N GLY A 93 2.31 12.05 13.48
CA GLY A 93 2.70 12.65 12.20
C GLY A 93 1.62 12.51 11.13
N LYS A 94 2.02 12.68 9.88
CA LYS A 94 1.12 12.58 8.72
C LYS A 94 1.31 11.24 8.03
N GLN A 95 0.21 10.65 7.59
CA GLN A 95 0.23 9.39 6.86
C GLN A 95 -0.35 9.54 5.46
N ARG A 96 0.10 8.65 4.59
CA ARG A 96 -0.51 8.35 3.29
C ARG A 96 -1.01 6.92 3.32
N VAL A 97 -1.91 6.55 2.41
CA VAL A 97 -2.25 5.15 2.15
C VAL A 97 -1.66 4.70 0.82
N ASN A 98 -1.04 3.53 0.82
CA ASN A 98 -0.51 2.89 -0.37
C ASN A 98 -1.43 1.74 -0.79
N LEU A 99 -2.14 1.90 -1.91
CA LEU A 99 -3.11 0.93 -2.41
C LEU A 99 -2.52 0.00 -3.47
N HIS A 100 -3.05 -1.20 -3.56
CA HIS A 100 -2.91 -2.07 -4.72
C HIS A 100 -4.15 -2.00 -5.62
N ALA A 101 -3.98 -2.26 -6.92
CA ALA A 101 -5.08 -2.29 -7.88
C ALA A 101 -6.16 -3.32 -7.53
N SER A 102 -5.79 -4.42 -6.87
CA SER A 102 -6.72 -5.43 -6.34
C SER A 102 -7.62 -4.93 -5.22
N TYR A 103 -7.46 -3.70 -4.73
CA TYR A 103 -8.36 -3.04 -3.75
C TYR A 103 -9.41 -2.15 -4.42
N ALA A 104 -9.64 -2.33 -5.71
CA ALA A 104 -10.73 -1.69 -6.45
C ALA A 104 -12.09 -2.07 -5.84
N GLU A 105 -12.99 -1.09 -5.68
CA GLU A 105 -14.36 -1.31 -5.24
C GLU A 105 -15.32 -1.30 -6.43
N THR A 106 -15.56 -2.48 -7.01
CA THR A 106 -16.39 -2.66 -8.22
C THR A 106 -17.87 -2.91 -7.94
N GLY A 107 -18.30 -2.77 -6.68
CA GLY A 107 -19.68 -3.05 -6.26
C GLY A 107 -20.09 -4.52 -6.43
N GLY A 108 -19.13 -5.45 -6.32
CA GLY A 108 -19.35 -6.89 -6.50
C GLY A 108 -19.39 -7.34 -7.96
N THR A 109 -19.25 -6.42 -8.93
CA THR A 109 -19.13 -6.78 -10.34
C THR A 109 -17.71 -7.23 -10.64
N PHE A 110 -17.55 -8.35 -11.35
CA PHE A 110 -16.25 -8.75 -11.84
C PHE A 110 -15.75 -7.78 -12.91
N VAL A 111 -14.55 -7.24 -12.73
CA VAL A 111 -13.88 -6.36 -13.68
C VAL A 111 -12.46 -6.87 -13.85
N GLU A 112 -12.09 -7.13 -15.10
CA GLU A 112 -10.72 -7.53 -15.42
C GLU A 112 -9.70 -6.45 -15.06
N ARG A 113 -8.51 -6.87 -14.62
CA ARG A 113 -7.48 -5.95 -14.14
C ARG A 113 -7.03 -4.94 -15.19
N ASP A 114 -7.02 -5.34 -16.46
CA ASP A 114 -6.67 -4.46 -17.56
C ASP A 114 -7.79 -3.47 -17.95
N GLN A 115 -8.98 -3.60 -17.34
CA GLN A 115 -10.13 -2.71 -17.51
C GLN A 115 -10.44 -1.85 -16.28
N LEU A 116 -9.61 -1.90 -15.23
CA LEU A 116 -9.79 -1.07 -14.05
C LEU A 116 -9.71 0.43 -14.42
N LYS A 117 -10.56 1.23 -13.77
CA LYS A 117 -10.72 2.66 -14.03
C LYS A 117 -10.66 3.46 -12.72
N PRO A 118 -10.40 4.78 -12.79
CA PRO A 118 -10.41 5.65 -11.60
C PRO A 118 -11.72 5.61 -10.80
N GLU A 119 -12.85 5.32 -11.44
CA GLU A 119 -14.17 5.23 -10.79
C GLU A 119 -14.22 4.18 -9.66
N TYR A 120 -13.49 3.06 -9.79
CA TYR A 120 -13.44 2.01 -8.78
C TYR A 120 -12.62 2.37 -7.53
N PHE A 121 -11.95 3.53 -7.55
CA PHE A 121 -11.16 4.04 -6.42
C PHE A 121 -11.77 5.31 -5.81
N GLN A 122 -12.94 5.75 -6.27
CA GLN A 122 -13.55 7.01 -5.81
C GLN A 122 -13.89 7.00 -4.32
N LYS A 123 -14.31 5.86 -3.76
CA LYS A 123 -14.54 5.74 -2.32
C LYS A 123 -13.25 5.90 -1.52
N TRP A 124 -12.14 5.36 -2.01
CA TRP A 124 -10.82 5.57 -1.41
C TRP A 124 -10.37 7.02 -1.47
N ILE A 125 -10.49 7.65 -2.64
CA ILE A 125 -10.12 9.05 -2.84
C ILE A 125 -10.97 9.97 -1.97
N LYS A 126 -12.28 9.75 -1.92
CA LYS A 126 -13.18 10.51 -1.04
C LYS A 126 -12.79 10.36 0.43
N TRP A 127 -12.59 9.14 0.90
CA TRP A 127 -12.16 8.87 2.27
C TRP A 127 -10.82 9.54 2.59
N ALA A 128 -9.83 9.44 1.70
CA ALA A 128 -8.53 10.03 1.90
C ALA A 128 -8.63 11.57 1.98
N ARG A 129 -9.42 12.19 1.09
CA ARG A 129 -9.69 13.63 1.10
C ARG A 129 -10.34 14.09 2.41
N GLU A 130 -11.36 13.38 2.88
CA GLU A 130 -12.09 13.72 4.12
C GLU A 130 -11.23 13.61 5.37
N ASN A 131 -10.18 12.77 5.35
CA ASN A 131 -9.28 12.56 6.49
C ASN A 131 -7.90 13.22 6.30
N HIS A 132 -7.73 14.04 5.25
CA HIS A 132 -6.46 14.72 4.92
C HIS A 132 -5.27 13.75 4.72
N ILE A 133 -5.53 12.60 4.09
CA ILE A 133 -4.56 11.53 3.83
C ILE A 133 -4.14 11.59 2.34
N GLY A 134 -2.84 11.54 2.08
CA GLY A 134 -2.32 11.35 0.71
C GLY A 134 -2.45 9.90 0.25
N MET A 135 -2.37 9.64 -1.05
CA MET A 135 -2.51 8.28 -1.59
C MET A 135 -1.43 7.93 -2.60
N ASP A 136 -0.91 6.71 -2.48
CA ASP A 136 0.01 6.07 -3.41
C ASP A 136 -0.62 4.79 -3.98
N PHE A 137 -0.02 4.25 -5.04
CA PHE A 137 -0.66 3.22 -5.85
C PHE A 137 0.32 2.17 -6.37
N ASN A 138 -0.17 0.94 -6.52
CA ASN A 138 0.57 -0.18 -7.10
C ASN A 138 -0.31 -0.90 -8.11
N SER A 139 0.30 -1.36 -9.18
CA SER A 139 -0.30 -2.40 -10.02
C SER A 139 -0.22 -3.77 -9.32
N THR A 140 -1.18 -4.66 -9.59
CA THR A 140 -1.21 -6.01 -8.99
C THR A 140 -0.92 -7.06 -10.06
N PHE A 141 0.31 -7.56 -10.12
CA PHE A 141 0.79 -8.54 -11.13
C PHE A 141 0.86 -9.99 -10.61
N PHE A 142 0.13 -10.32 -9.54
CA PHE A 142 0.18 -11.63 -8.90
C PHE A 142 -1.22 -12.10 -8.50
N SER A 143 -1.37 -13.35 -8.05
CA SER A 143 -2.66 -13.97 -7.71
C SER A 143 -3.70 -13.78 -8.82
N HIS A 144 -3.34 -14.19 -10.04
CA HIS A 144 -4.17 -14.04 -11.22
C HIS A 144 -3.80 -15.11 -12.25
N PRO A 145 -4.77 -15.69 -13.00
CA PRO A 145 -4.48 -16.73 -14.00
C PRO A 145 -3.41 -16.34 -15.02
N MET A 146 -3.42 -15.07 -15.46
CA MET A 146 -2.41 -14.52 -16.37
C MET A 146 -1.01 -14.38 -15.75
N ALA A 147 -0.80 -14.75 -14.48
CA ALA A 147 0.48 -14.78 -13.79
C ALA A 147 0.90 -16.20 -13.34
N ASP A 148 0.08 -17.24 -13.60
CA ASP A 148 0.32 -18.60 -13.09
C ASP A 148 1.60 -19.24 -13.62
N SER A 149 2.07 -18.81 -14.80
CA SER A 149 3.35 -19.26 -15.36
C SER A 149 4.58 -18.76 -14.59
N GLY A 150 4.41 -17.84 -13.63
CA GLY A 150 5.50 -17.14 -12.95
C GLY A 150 6.06 -15.94 -13.74
N PHE A 151 5.45 -15.58 -14.88
CA PHE A 151 5.85 -14.43 -15.69
C PHE A 151 4.65 -13.58 -16.09
N THR A 152 4.84 -12.26 -16.10
CA THR A 152 3.85 -11.24 -16.45
C THR A 152 4.37 -10.36 -17.59
N LEU A 153 4.98 -9.20 -17.28
CA LEU A 153 5.54 -8.27 -18.26
C LEU A 153 6.69 -8.88 -19.08
N ALA A 154 7.40 -9.86 -18.51
CA ALA A 154 8.47 -10.62 -19.16
C ALA A 154 8.02 -11.99 -19.68
N SER A 155 6.71 -12.29 -19.68
CA SER A 155 6.20 -13.56 -20.24
C SER A 155 6.64 -13.73 -21.69
N ARG A 156 6.89 -14.96 -22.15
CA ARG A 156 7.14 -15.25 -23.57
C ARG A 156 5.85 -15.26 -24.39
N ASP A 157 4.72 -15.49 -23.74
CA ASP A 157 3.40 -15.38 -24.35
C ASP A 157 3.04 -13.90 -24.59
N LYS A 158 2.72 -13.57 -25.85
CA LYS A 158 2.40 -12.21 -26.25
C LYS A 158 1.08 -11.72 -25.65
N GLU A 159 0.06 -12.58 -25.56
CA GLU A 159 -1.25 -12.22 -25.03
C GLU A 159 -1.15 -11.90 -23.54
N VAL A 160 -0.35 -12.68 -22.80
CA VAL A 160 -0.04 -12.42 -21.38
C VAL A 160 0.68 -11.09 -21.20
N ARG A 161 1.74 -10.83 -21.97
CA ARG A 161 2.46 -9.55 -21.88
C ARG A 161 1.54 -8.37 -22.20
N GLU A 162 0.72 -8.47 -23.25
CA GLU A 162 -0.18 -7.39 -23.66
C GLU A 162 -1.25 -7.10 -22.62
N PHE A 163 -1.81 -8.13 -21.97
CA PHE A 163 -2.72 -7.97 -20.83
C PHE A 163 -2.07 -7.15 -19.70
N TRP A 164 -0.87 -7.55 -19.26
CA TRP A 164 -0.18 -6.85 -18.16
C TRP A 164 0.28 -5.44 -18.53
N ILE A 165 0.63 -5.20 -19.80
CA ILE A 165 0.92 -3.84 -20.30
C ILE A 165 -0.34 -2.97 -20.23
N ARG A 166 -1.51 -3.48 -20.62
CA ARG A 166 -2.78 -2.75 -20.52
C ARG A 166 -3.13 -2.46 -19.06
N HIS A 167 -2.96 -3.44 -18.16
CA HIS A 167 -3.13 -3.24 -16.72
C HIS A 167 -2.19 -2.15 -16.14
N ALA A 168 -0.90 -2.18 -16.49
CA ALA A 168 0.05 -1.18 -16.05
C ALA A 168 -0.34 0.24 -16.50
N LYS A 169 -0.81 0.38 -17.75
CA LYS A 169 -1.31 1.65 -18.30
C LYS A 169 -2.56 2.12 -17.56
N ALA A 170 -3.53 1.24 -17.32
CA ALA A 170 -4.73 1.56 -16.54
C ALA A 170 -4.37 2.05 -15.12
N CYS A 171 -3.41 1.39 -14.46
CA CYS A 171 -2.93 1.81 -13.14
C CYS A 171 -2.24 3.18 -13.15
N ARG A 172 -1.49 3.52 -14.21
CA ARG A 172 -0.91 4.87 -14.36
C ARG A 172 -1.98 5.94 -14.45
N GLU A 173 -3.07 5.69 -15.17
CA GLU A 173 -4.19 6.63 -15.26
C GLU A 173 -4.92 6.77 -13.92
N ILE A 174 -5.10 5.67 -13.18
CA ILE A 174 -5.66 5.68 -11.83
C ILE A 174 -4.79 6.51 -10.87
N ALA A 175 -3.48 6.24 -10.82
CA ALA A 175 -2.54 6.98 -9.99
C ALA A 175 -2.52 8.48 -10.35
N ALA A 176 -2.57 8.82 -11.64
CA ALA A 176 -2.67 10.20 -12.08
C ALA A 176 -4.00 10.86 -11.64
N SER A 177 -5.11 10.13 -11.66
CA SER A 177 -6.40 10.62 -11.16
C SER A 177 -6.35 10.88 -9.65
N ILE A 178 -5.82 9.93 -8.88
CA ILE A 178 -5.61 10.06 -7.43
C ILE A 178 -4.84 11.36 -7.14
N GLY A 179 -3.72 11.57 -7.84
CA GLY A 179 -2.88 12.74 -7.60
C GLY A 179 -3.57 14.07 -7.95
N ARG A 180 -4.31 14.12 -9.06
CA ARG A 180 -5.12 15.29 -9.44
C ARG A 180 -6.20 15.59 -8.40
N GLU A 181 -6.87 14.56 -7.90
CA GLU A 181 -8.02 14.68 -7.02
C GLU A 181 -7.69 14.99 -5.56
N LEU A 182 -6.49 14.64 -5.11
CA LEU A 182 -5.98 14.92 -3.77
C LEU A 182 -4.99 16.09 -3.72
N GLY A 183 -4.59 16.62 -4.87
CA GLY A 183 -3.66 17.75 -4.95
C GLY A 183 -2.22 17.43 -4.51
N SER A 184 -1.84 16.16 -4.47
CA SER A 184 -0.47 15.71 -4.19
C SER A 184 -0.08 14.57 -5.13
N PRO A 185 1.18 14.45 -5.60
CA PRO A 185 1.57 13.34 -6.46
C PRO A 185 1.30 11.98 -5.80
N ALA A 186 0.75 11.04 -6.58
CA ALA A 186 0.65 9.64 -6.18
C ALA A 186 1.86 8.89 -6.72
N ILE A 187 2.61 8.22 -5.85
CA ILE A 187 3.70 7.35 -6.28
C ILE A 187 3.09 6.06 -6.84
N HIS A 188 3.30 5.81 -8.13
CA HIS A 188 2.91 4.54 -8.77
C HIS A 188 4.11 3.59 -8.81
N ASN A 189 4.09 2.58 -7.94
CA ASN A 189 5.12 1.55 -7.90
C ASN A 189 4.72 0.33 -8.77
N ILE A 190 5.72 -0.24 -9.44
CA ILE A 190 5.59 -1.41 -10.30
C ILE A 190 6.54 -2.48 -9.77
N TRP A 191 5.94 -3.51 -9.17
CA TRP A 191 6.62 -4.73 -8.75
C TRP A 191 5.99 -5.91 -9.48
N ILE A 192 6.82 -6.80 -10.04
CA ILE A 192 6.37 -7.99 -10.77
C ILE A 192 7.03 -9.25 -10.19
N PRO A 193 6.34 -10.41 -10.21
CA PRO A 193 6.88 -11.66 -9.69
C PRO A 193 7.75 -12.43 -10.69
N ASP A 194 8.09 -11.80 -11.83
CA ASP A 194 8.66 -12.46 -12.99
C ASP A 194 10.00 -13.14 -12.68
N GLY A 195 10.00 -14.47 -12.71
CA GLY A 195 11.18 -15.25 -12.39
C GLY A 195 10.95 -16.74 -12.48
N SER A 196 12.05 -17.48 -12.43
CA SER A 196 12.06 -18.93 -12.36
C SER A 196 12.61 -19.37 -11.02
N LYS A 197 12.03 -20.42 -10.45
CA LYS A 197 12.52 -21.01 -9.20
C LYS A 197 13.91 -21.64 -9.36
N ASP A 198 14.18 -22.28 -10.51
CA ASP A 198 15.30 -23.23 -10.65
C ASP A 198 16.05 -23.14 -11.99
N LEU A 199 15.51 -22.49 -13.02
CA LEU A 199 16.21 -22.31 -14.30
C LEU A 199 16.65 -20.84 -14.45
N PRO A 200 17.78 -20.42 -13.84
CA PRO A 200 18.34 -19.11 -14.07
C PRO A 200 18.91 -19.00 -15.49
N ALA A 201 19.11 -17.77 -15.97
CA ALA A 201 19.46 -17.48 -17.36
C ALA A 201 20.80 -18.10 -17.84
N ASP A 202 21.67 -18.49 -16.90
CA ASP A 202 22.98 -19.11 -17.12
C ASP A 202 22.94 -20.64 -17.14
N ARG A 203 21.82 -21.27 -16.78
CA ARG A 203 21.68 -22.72 -16.84
C ARG A 203 21.43 -23.15 -18.29
N MET A 204 22.49 -23.59 -18.97
CA MET A 204 22.41 -24.16 -20.32
C MET A 204 21.61 -25.46 -20.27
N ILE A 205 20.58 -25.54 -21.12
CA ILE A 205 19.71 -26.71 -21.31
C ILE A 205 20.12 -27.40 -22.61
#